data_AF-A0A2N5CNY6-F1
#
_entry.id   AF-A0A2N5CNY6-F1
#
_cell.length_a   1.000
_cell.length_b   1.000
_cell.length_c   1.000
_cell.angle_alpha   90.00
_cell.angle_beta   90.00
_cell.angle_gamma   90.00
#
_symmetry.space_group_name_H-M   'P 1'
#
loop_
_entity.id
_entity.type
_entity.pdbx_description
1 polymer ?
#
loop_
_entity_poly.entity_id
_entity_poly.type
_entity_poly.pdbx_seq_one_letter_code
_entity_poly.pdbx_strand_id
1 'polypeptide(L)' 'MKTLRLEALPAARRLCRSLSAAPDPRQRVRKIVSTLLHAEGWSATDEAAILEFNRWVDTRPPVGTLKARCEALRQAL' A
#
# COMPACT_ATOMS: atom_id res chain seq x y z
N MET A 1 2.07 -13.94 14.72
CA MET A 1 1.42 -14.54 13.54
C MET A 1 1.73 -13.65 12.35
N LYS A 2 2.23 -14.22 11.25
CA LYS A 2 2.47 -13.46 10.01
C LYS A 2 1.16 -13.42 9.22
N THR A 3 0.83 -12.25 8.66
CA THR A 3 -0.36 -12.07 7.82
C THR A 3 -0.11 -12.72 6.46
N LEU A 4 -1.10 -13.40 5.89
CA LEU A 4 -0.96 -13.96 4.54
C LEU A 4 -1.38 -12.94 3.48
N ARG A 5 -0.84 -13.04 2.26
CA ARG A 5 -1.27 -12.25 1.09
C ARG A 5 -2.80 -12.17 0.96
N LEU A 6 -3.48 -13.31 1.17
CA LEU A 6 -4.94 -13.43 1.06
C LEU A 6 -5.69 -12.53 2.05
N GLU A 7 -5.09 -12.19 3.19
CA GLU A 7 -5.66 -11.31 4.20
C GLU A 7 -5.21 -9.86 4.01
N ALA A 8 -3.92 -9.68 3.67
CA ALA A 8 -3.31 -8.38 3.49
C ALA A 8 -3.85 -7.62 2.28
N LEU A 9 -4.08 -8.31 1.15
CA LEU A 9 -4.53 -7.67 -0.09
C LEU A 9 -5.91 -7.03 0.06
N PRO A 10 -6.96 -7.70 0.56
CA PRO A 10 -8.25 -7.06 0.82
C PRO A 10 -8.15 -5.90 1.81
N ALA A 11 -7.33 -6.02 2.87
CA ALA A 11 -7.14 -4.97 3.86
C ALA A 11 -6.50 -3.71 3.24
N ALA A 12 -5.41 -3.87 2.47
CA ALA A 12 -4.74 -2.79 1.76
C ALA A 12 -5.69 -2.13 0.74
N ARG A 13 -6.48 -2.93 -0.01
CA ARG A 13 -7.47 -2.42 -0.97
C ARG A 13 -8.54 -1.53 -0.30
N ARG A 14 -9.02 -1.90 0.89
CA ARG A 14 -9.97 -1.08 1.66
C ARG A 14 -9.35 0.22 2.15
N LEU A 15 -8.09 0.19 2.59
CA LEU A 15 -7.36 1.37 3.00
C LEU A 15 -7.11 2.34 1.82
N CYS A 16 -6.76 1.84 0.63
CA CYS A 16 -6.61 2.67 -0.57
C CYS A 16 -7.91 3.39 -0.93
N ARG A 17 -9.05 2.70 -0.91
CA ARG A 17 -10.37 3.31 -1.24
C ARG A 17 -10.75 4.45 -0.29
N SER A 18 -10.41 4.32 0.99
CA SER A 18 -10.73 5.32 2.01
C SER A 18 -9.63 6.37 2.21
N LEU A 19 -8.63 6.42 1.32
CA LEU A 19 -7.47 7.29 1.48
C LEU A 19 -7.84 8.78 1.41
N SER A 20 -8.67 9.18 0.44
CA SER A 20 -9.09 10.58 0.27
C SER A 20 -9.96 11.10 1.41
N ALA A 21 -10.63 10.20 2.13
CA ALA A 21 -11.47 10.54 3.27
C ALA A 21 -10.71 10.44 4.61
N ALA A 22 -9.41 10.13 4.58
CA ALA A 22 -8.62 9.99 5.79
C ALA A 22 -8.20 11.38 6.33
N PRO A 23 -8.30 11.60 7.65
CA PRO A 23 -7.82 12.84 8.27
C PRO A 23 -6.30 13.00 8.12
N ASP A 24 -5.56 11.88 8.07
CA ASP A 24 -4.14 11.85 7.72
C ASP A 24 -3.87 10.83 6.59
N PRO A 25 -3.80 11.30 5.34
CA PRO A 25 -3.46 10.45 4.20
C PRO A 25 -2.06 9.85 4.27
N ARG A 26 -1.08 10.53 4.88
CA ARG A 26 0.30 10.01 4.98
C ARG A 26 0.35 8.84 5.95
N GLN A 27 -0.27 8.97 7.12
CA GLN A 27 -0.40 7.87 8.07
C GLN A 27 -1.15 6.69 7.44
N ARG A 28 -2.21 6.96 6.67
CA ARG A 28 -2.95 5.89 5.98
C ARG A 28 -2.10 5.16 4.95
N VAL A 29 -1.31 5.87 4.14
CA VAL A 29 -0.38 5.25 3.19
C VAL A 29 0.67 4.40 3.89
N ARG A 30 1.23 4.88 5.01
CA ARG A 30 2.15 4.07 5.83
C ARG A 30 1.49 2.79 6.35
N LYS A 31 0.21 2.85 6.71
CA LYS A 31 -0.55 1.66 7.11
C LYS A 31 -0.73 0.67 5.96
N ILE A 32 -1.03 1.16 4.75
CA ILE A 32 -1.11 0.33 3.53
C ILE A 32 0.22 -0.39 3.29
N VAL A 33 1.32 0.36 3.28
CA VAL A 33 2.68 -0.17 3.10
C VAL A 33 3.01 -1.22 4.14
N SER A 34 2.78 -0.93 5.42
CA SER A 34 3.04 -1.86 6.51
C SER A 34 2.21 -3.14 6.39
N THR A 35 0.92 -3.04 6.06
CA THR A 35 0.06 -4.21 5.82
C THR A 35 0.59 -5.09 4.69
N LEU A 36 1.13 -4.51 3.62
CA LEU A 36 1.66 -5.25 2.47
C LEU A 36 3.04 -5.86 2.77
N LEU A 37 3.96 -5.10 3.37
CA LEU A 37 5.33 -5.55 3.67
C LEU A 37 5.41 -6.68 4.70
N HIS A 38 4.50 -6.71 5.67
CA HIS A 38 4.48 -7.77 6.70
C HIS A 38 3.72 -9.02 6.25
N ALA A 39 3.21 -9.04 5.02
CA ALA A 39 2.48 -10.17 4.49
C ALA A 39 3.39 -11.12 3.71
N GLU A 40 3.12 -12.41 3.79
CA GLU A 40 3.85 -13.45 3.05
C GLU A 40 3.06 -13.99 1.86
N GLY A 41 3.74 -14.68 0.94
CA GLY A 41 3.12 -15.32 -0.22
C GLY A 41 2.91 -14.37 -1.42
N TRP A 42 3.66 -13.28 -1.47
CA TRP A 42 3.77 -12.45 -2.66
C TRP A 42 4.54 -13.18 -3.76
N SER A 43 4.18 -12.93 -5.03
CA SER A 43 5.06 -13.28 -6.13
C SER A 43 6.24 -12.29 -6.15
N ALA A 44 7.35 -12.65 -6.81
CA ALA A 44 8.49 -11.74 -6.95
C ALA A 44 8.11 -10.39 -7.60
N THR A 45 7.17 -10.41 -8.56
CA THR A 45 6.64 -9.21 -9.20
C THR A 45 5.84 -8.34 -8.22
N ASP A 46 4.97 -8.96 -7.43
CA ASP A 46 4.17 -8.25 -6.43
C ASP A 46 5.05 -7.64 -5.33
N GLU A 47 6.05 -8.40 -4.87
CA GLU A 47 7.01 -7.95 -3.86
C GLU A 47 7.83 -6.76 -4.38
N ALA A 48 8.28 -6.81 -5.63
CA ALA A 48 8.97 -5.69 -6.28
C ALA A 48 8.09 -4.42 -6.33
N ALA A 49 6.82 -4.56 -6.69
CA ALA A 49 5.87 -3.45 -6.72
C ALA A 49 5.62 -2.84 -5.32
N ILE A 50 5.49 -3.68 -4.29
CA ILE A 50 5.34 -3.24 -2.89
C ILE A 50 6.59 -2.49 -2.43
N LEU A 51 7.79 -2.99 -2.73
CA LEU A 51 9.05 -2.36 -2.36
C LEU A 51 9.29 -1.04 -3.11
N GLU A 52 8.95 -0.98 -4.40
CA GLU A 52 9.00 0.27 -5.18
C GLU A 52 8.05 1.31 -4.59
N PHE A 53 6.82 0.90 -4.25
CA PHE A 53 5.86 1.77 -3.61
C PHE A 53 6.35 2.27 -2.24
N ASN A 54 6.92 1.40 -1.39
CA ASN A 54 7.53 1.79 -0.12
C ASN A 54 8.61 2.86 -0.31
N ARG A 55 9.57 2.61 -1.21
CA ARG A 55 10.64 3.56 -1.52
C ARG A 55 10.10 4.91 -1.99
N TRP A 56 9.06 4.89 -2.82
CA TRP A 56 8.39 6.11 -3.25
C TRP A 56 7.73 6.85 -2.08
N VAL A 57 7.04 6.16 -1.17
CA VAL A 57 6.45 6.77 0.03
C VAL A 57 7.51 7.40 0.93
N ASP A 58 8.67 6.77 1.06
CA ASP A 58 9.80 7.26 1.88
C ASP A 58 10.38 8.58 1.34
N THR A 59 10.23 8.87 0.04
CA THR A 59 10.58 10.17 -0.56
C THR A 59 9.65 11.32 -0.13
N ARG A 60 8.63 11.03 0.69
CA ARG A 60 7.63 11.98 1.21
C ARG A 60 6.89 12.77 0.12
N PRO A 61 6.30 12.10 -0.88
CA PRO A 61 5.66 12.76 -2.01
C PRO A 61 4.49 13.67 -1.59
N PRO A 62 4.05 14.60 -2.46
CA PRO A 62 2.92 15.48 -2.18
C PRO A 62 1.63 14.68 -1.94
N VAL A 63 0.81 15.12 -0.98
CA VAL A 63 -0.43 14.41 -0.58
C VAL A 63 -1.38 14.19 -1.76
N GLY A 64 -1.48 15.15 -2.68
CA GLY A 64 -2.33 15.03 -3.87
C GLY A 64 -1.94 13.88 -4.81
N THR A 65 -0.71 13.38 -4.74
CA THR A 65 -0.22 12.26 -5.58
C THR A 65 -0.47 10.88 -4.96
N LEU A 66 -0.75 10.83 -3.65
CA LEU A 66 -0.88 9.57 -2.91
C LEU A 66 -2.01 8.69 -3.43
N LYS A 67 -3.15 9.29 -3.79
CA LYS A 67 -4.32 8.54 -4.27
C LYS A 67 -4.03 7.81 -5.58
N ALA A 68 -3.56 8.53 -6.59
CA ALA A 68 -3.25 7.96 -7.90
C ALA A 68 -2.22 6.83 -7.78
N ARG A 69 -1.19 7.03 -6.96
CA ARG A 69 -0.16 6.00 -6.74
C ARG A 69 -0.69 4.79 -5.98
N CYS A 70 -1.53 4.97 -4.96
CA CYS A 70 -2.20 3.87 -4.27
C CYS A 70 -3.14 3.07 -5.18
N GLU A 71 -3.82 3.73 -6.11
CA GLU A 71 -4.69 3.07 -7.09
C GLU A 71 -3.89 2.28 -8.12
N ALA A 72 -2.75 2.81 -8.58
CA ALA A 72 -1.83 2.08 -9.44
C ALA A 72 -1.28 0.81 -8.76
N LEU A 73 -0.83 0.91 -7.50
CA LEU A 73 -0.41 -0.25 -6.71
C LEU A 73 -1.54 -1.29 -6.59
N ARG A 74 -2.78 -0.84 -6.36
CA ARG A 74 -3.94 -1.73 -6.27
C ARG A 74 -4.20 -2.51 -7.56
N GLN A 75 -3.92 -1.93 -8.71
CA GLN A 75 -4.09 -2.59 -10.01
C GLN A 75 -2.94 -3.56 -10.31
N ALA A 76 -1.75 -3.30 -9.76
CA ALA A 76 -0.58 -4.16 -9.91
C ALA A 76 -0.63 -5.44 -9.05
N LEU A 77 -1.33 -5.41 -7.90
CA LEU A 77 -1.45 -6.52 -6.92
C LEU A 77 -2.78 -7.28 -7.01
#